data_AF-A0A1I0W3F3-F1
#
_entry.id   AF-A0A1I0W3F3-F1
#
_cell.length_a   1.000
_cell.length_b   1.000
_cell.length_c   1.000
_cell.angle_alpha   90.00
_cell.angle_beta   90.00
_cell.angle_gamma   90.00
#
_symmetry.space_group_name_H-M   'P 1'
#
loop_
_entity.id
_entity.type
_entity.pdbx_description
1 polymer ?
#
loop_
_entity_poly.entity_id
_entity_poly.type
_entity_poly.pdbx_seq_one_letter_code
_entity_poly.pdbx_strand_id
1 'polypeptide(L)'
;MIVWGYPHELEYRFERAKGYREHLYTELVDDMGFVLEHRSALWEGWLVRYTGACAEDYLRRVRAKHGLWLVSVYALLPPDHAREHRITVRVRWKSQKVGSVPVGEVGPRTTMGT
;
A
#
# COMPACT_ATOMS: atom_id res chain seq x y z
N MET A 1 22.12 -17.90 0.10
CA MET A 1 21.25 -17.72 1.27
C MET A 1 19.82 -17.74 0.74
N ILE A 2 19.06 -18.80 0.98
CA ILE A 2 17.67 -18.91 0.50
C ILE A 2 16.83 -18.03 1.43
N VAL A 3 16.36 -16.89 0.92
CA VAL A 3 15.43 -16.04 1.67
C VAL A 3 14.10 -16.80 1.70
N TRP A 4 13.75 -17.37 2.85
CA TRP A 4 12.43 -17.95 3.11
C TRP A 4 11.44 -16.79 3.29
N GLY A 5 11.00 -16.23 2.17
CA GLY A 5 10.08 -15.11 2.11
C GLY A 5 9.37 -15.07 0.76
N TYR A 6 8.39 -14.20 0.64
CA TYR A 6 7.74 -13.86 -0.63
C TYR A 6 8.06 -12.40 -0.90
N PRO A 7 9.27 -12.10 -1.41
CA PRO A 7 9.68 -10.73 -1.66
C PRO A 7 8.92 -10.17 -2.87
N HIS A 8 8.30 -9.02 -2.63
CA HIS A 8 7.58 -8.23 -3.61
C HIS A 8 8.13 -6.81 -3.64
N GLU A 9 8.09 -6.21 -4.81
CA GLU A 9 8.38 -4.82 -5.01
C GLU A 9 7.13 -4.11 -5.54
N LEU A 10 6.76 -3.01 -4.89
CA LEU A 10 5.64 -2.17 -5.29
C LEU A 10 6.18 -0.83 -5.79
N GLU A 11 5.94 -0.55 -7.07
CA GLU A 11 6.24 0.74 -7.67
C GLU A 11 5.01 1.65 -7.66
N TYR A 12 5.17 2.85 -7.12
CA TYR A 12 4.14 3.86 -7.01
C TYR A 12 4.41 4.97 -8.02
N ARG A 13 3.55 5.04 -9.04
CA ARG A 13 3.58 6.07 -10.07
C ARG A 13 2.40 7.01 -9.92
N PHE A 14 2.67 8.31 -9.87
CA PHE A 14 1.61 9.31 -9.85
C PHE A 14 1.22 9.72 -11.27
N GLU A 15 -0.08 9.77 -11.54
CA GLU A 15 -0.62 10.29 -12.79
C GLU A 15 -0.73 11.82 -12.71
N ARG A 16 0.19 12.50 -13.38
CA ARG A 16 0.22 13.98 -13.47
C ARG A 16 -0.79 14.49 -14.49
N ALA A 17 -0.91 13.78 -15.60
CA ALA A 17 -1.85 14.04 -16.69
C ALA A 17 -2.15 12.71 -17.40
N LYS A 18 -3.19 12.68 -18.24
CA LYS A 18 -3.57 11.46 -18.98
C LYS A 18 -2.37 10.95 -19.79
N GLY A 19 -1.93 9.73 -19.49
CA GLY A 19 -0.78 9.09 -20.16
C GLY A 19 0.60 9.52 -19.64
N TYR A 20 0.69 10.52 -18.77
CA TYR A 20 1.95 10.95 -18.15
C TYR A 20 2.01 10.53 -16.68
N ARG A 21 2.95 9.60 -16.40
CA ARG A 21 3.11 8.94 -15.10
C ARG A 21 4.54 9.15 -14.61
N GLU A 22 4.66 9.57 -13.37
CA GLU A 22 5.94 9.83 -12.71
C GLU A 22 6.15 8.77 -11.63
N HIS A 23 7.23 7.98 -11.71
CA HIS A 23 7.62 7.07 -10.63
C HIS A 23 8.16 7.89 -9.47
N LEU A 24 7.55 7.73 -8.29
CA LEU A 24 7.92 8.49 -7.10
C LEU A 24 8.40 7.63 -5.94
N TYR A 25 7.86 6.42 -5.78
CA TYR A 25 8.24 5.55 -4.67
C TYR A 25 8.36 4.10 -5.09
N THR A 26 9.27 3.40 -4.45
CA THR A 26 9.41 1.95 -4.49
C THR A 26 9.34 1.43 -3.06
N GLU A 27 8.51 0.43 -2.81
CA GLU A 27 8.42 -0.26 -1.53
C GLU A 27 8.82 -1.72 -1.73
N LEU A 28 9.75 -2.21 -0.92
CA LEU A 28 10.06 -3.64 -0.83
C LEU A 28 9.27 -4.23 0.33
N VAL A 29 8.48 -5.26 0.03
CA VAL A 29 7.59 -5.93 0.97
C VAL A 29 7.93 -7.42 0.96
N ASP A 30 8.04 -8.04 2.12
CA ASP A 30 8.14 -9.49 2.25
C ASP A 30 6.89 -9.99 2.96
N ASP A 31 5.93 -10.50 2.18
CA ASP A 31 4.60 -10.82 2.67
C ASP A 31 3.92 -11.91 1.83
N MET A 32 3.24 -12.81 2.53
CA MET A 32 2.54 -13.95 1.98
C MET A 32 1.15 -13.59 1.45
N GLY A 33 0.60 -12.41 1.78
CA GLY A 33 -0.75 -12.01 1.37
C GLY A 33 -1.00 -12.08 -0.15
N PHE A 34 0.05 -11.87 -0.93
CA PHE A 34 0.06 -12.00 -2.39
C PHE A 34 0.08 -13.44 -2.91
N VAL A 35 0.10 -14.46 -2.05
CA VAL A 35 0.06 -15.91 -2.38
C VAL A 35 -1.06 -16.68 -1.66
N LEU A 36 -1.93 -16.02 -0.89
CA LEU A 36 -2.93 -16.69 -0.03
C LEU A 36 -4.20 -17.20 -0.74
N GLU A 37 -4.62 -16.59 -1.86
CA GLU A 37 -5.83 -17.00 -2.58
C GLU A 37 -5.51 -18.06 -3.65
N HIS A 38 -5.96 -19.28 -3.46
CA HIS A 38 -5.66 -20.40 -4.36
C HIS A 38 -6.73 -20.64 -5.43
N ARG A 39 -7.88 -19.96 -5.36
CA ARG A 39 -8.93 -20.07 -6.38
C ARG A 39 -8.64 -19.11 -7.52
N SER A 40 -8.19 -19.66 -8.65
CA SER A 40 -7.86 -18.90 -9.87
C SER A 40 -8.96 -17.92 -10.30
N ALA A 41 -10.23 -18.28 -10.15
CA ALA A 41 -11.38 -17.43 -10.49
C ALA A 41 -11.52 -16.16 -9.63
N LEU A 42 -10.95 -16.14 -8.43
CA LEU A 42 -11.02 -15.00 -7.50
C LEU A 42 -9.68 -14.26 -7.38
N TRP A 43 -8.62 -14.83 -7.97
CA TRP A 43 -7.25 -14.37 -7.80
C TRP A 43 -7.03 -12.91 -8.17
N GLU A 44 -7.51 -12.49 -9.34
CA GLU A 44 -7.36 -11.11 -9.79
C GLU A 44 -8.10 -10.12 -8.86
N GLY A 45 -9.33 -10.46 -8.46
CA GLY A 45 -10.11 -9.65 -7.52
C GLY A 45 -9.48 -9.56 -6.13
N TRP A 46 -8.85 -10.64 -5.66
CA TRP A 46 -8.05 -10.66 -4.43
C TRP A 46 -6.85 -9.72 -4.55
N LEU A 47 -6.04 -9.87 -5.61
CA LEU A 47 -4.86 -9.03 -5.85
C LEU A 47 -5.21 -7.55 -5.91
N VAL A 48 -6.32 -7.18 -6.56
CA VAL A 48 -6.78 -5.79 -6.61
C VAL A 48 -7.07 -5.24 -5.21
N ARG A 49 -7.83 -5.99 -4.40
CA ARG A 49 -8.19 -5.57 -3.03
C ARG A 49 -6.96 -5.50 -2.12
N TYR A 50 -6.12 -6.52 -2.19
CA TYR A 50 -4.91 -6.62 -1.40
C TYR A 50 -3.94 -5.48 -1.71
N THR A 51 -3.62 -5.29 -3.00
CA THR A 51 -2.74 -4.20 -3.44
C THR A 51 -3.32 -2.84 -3.10
N GLY A 52 -4.64 -2.67 -3.20
CA GLY A 52 -5.33 -1.44 -2.78
C GLY A 52 -5.09 -1.11 -1.31
N ALA A 53 -5.23 -2.11 -0.42
CA ALA A 53 -4.99 -1.93 1.01
C ALA A 53 -3.53 -1.59 1.32
N CYS A 54 -2.56 -2.31 0.74
CA CYS A 54 -1.13 -2.01 0.88
C CYS A 54 -0.82 -0.58 0.40
N ALA A 55 -1.38 -0.19 -0.74
CA ALA A 55 -1.16 1.12 -1.32
C ALA A 55 -1.71 2.25 -0.44
N GLU A 56 -2.92 2.09 0.11
CA GLU A 56 -3.50 3.10 1.00
C GLU A 56 -2.66 3.30 2.27
N ASP A 57 -2.17 2.21 2.86
CA ASP A 57 -1.30 2.28 4.03
C ASP A 57 0.02 2.99 3.71
N TYR A 58 0.71 2.58 2.64
CA TYR A 58 1.98 3.18 2.27
C TYR A 58 1.84 4.65 1.87
N LEU A 59 0.85 5.00 1.05
CA LEU A 59 0.57 6.39 0.65
C LEU A 59 0.22 7.28 1.84
N ARG A 60 -0.42 6.72 2.88
CA ARG A 60 -0.62 7.41 4.16
C ARG A 60 0.71 7.65 4.87
N ARG A 61 1.56 6.62 5.01
CA ARG A 61 2.87 6.70 5.68
C ARG A 61 3.77 7.77 5.07
N VAL A 62 3.86 7.81 3.73
CA VAL A 62 4.70 8.79 3.01
C VAL A 62 4.02 10.14 2.79
N ARG A 63 2.80 10.35 3.32
CA ARG A 63 1.99 11.56 3.15
C ARG A 63 1.87 11.98 1.68
N ALA A 64 1.57 11.00 0.83
CA ALA A 64 1.51 11.19 -0.61
C ALA A 64 0.47 12.25 -1.02
N LYS A 65 0.78 12.98 -2.09
CA LYS A 65 -0.12 13.96 -2.71
C LYS A 65 -1.45 13.32 -3.15
N HIS A 66 -2.54 14.07 -3.01
CA HIS A 66 -3.84 13.70 -3.54
C HIS A 66 -3.78 13.49 -5.05
N GLY A 67 -4.48 12.47 -5.55
CA GLY A 67 -4.67 12.25 -6.97
C GLY A 67 -4.75 10.78 -7.33
N LEU A 68 -4.39 10.47 -8.57
CA LEU A 68 -4.42 9.12 -9.12
C LEU A 68 -3.03 8.51 -9.07
N TRP A 69 -2.97 7.33 -8.47
CA TRP A 69 -1.76 6.53 -8.33
C TRP A 69 -1.92 5.23 -9.10
N LEU A 70 -0.86 4.81 -9.77
CA LEU A 70 -0.73 3.47 -10.31
C LEU A 70 0.27 2.74 -9.44
N VAL A 71 -0.13 1.57 -8.94
CA VAL A 71 0.70 0.71 -8.11
C VAL A 71 0.94 -0.56 -8.89
N SER A 72 2.18 -0.77 -9.30
CA SER A 72 2.62 -1.97 -10.03
C SER A 72 3.34 -2.89 -9.05
N VAL A 73 2.89 -4.13 -8.96
CA VAL A 73 3.47 -5.15 -8.07
C VAL A 73 4.34 -6.09 -8.89
N TYR A 74 5.54 -6.36 -8.41
CA TYR A 74 6.50 -7.29 -8.98
C TYR A 74 6.88 -8.33 -7.95
N ALA A 75 6.83 -9.61 -8.29
CA ALA A 75 7.47 -10.65 -7.49
C ALA A 75 8.97 -10.67 -7.80
N LEU A 76 9.80 -10.79 -6.76
CA LEU A 76 11.25 -10.95 -6.92
C LEU A 76 11.56 -12.45 -6.90
N LEU A 77 12.08 -12.97 -8.00
CA LEU A 77 12.39 -14.38 -8.18
C LEU A 77 13.89 -14.63 -7.93
N PRO A 78 14.26 -15.39 -6.88
CA PRO A 78 15.62 -15.88 -6.71
C PRO A 78 15.95 -16.96 -7.76
N PRO A 79 17.23 -17.17 -8.10
CA PRO A 79 18.43 -16.49 -7.59
C PRO A 79 18.77 -15.18 -8.32
N ASP A 80 18.23 -14.96 -9.51
CA ASP A 80 18.69 -13.89 -10.42
C ASP A 80 18.04 -12.52 -10.16
N HIS A 81 17.26 -12.38 -9.08
CA HIS A 81 16.47 -11.18 -8.77
C HIS A 81 15.59 -10.74 -9.95
N ALA A 82 15.13 -11.70 -10.76
CA ALA A 82 14.24 -11.41 -11.86
C ALA A 82 12.92 -10.85 -11.32
N ARG A 83 12.41 -9.82 -11.98
CA ARG A 83 11.16 -9.15 -11.59
C ARG A 83 10.03 -9.68 -12.48
N GLU A 84 9.06 -10.34 -11.88
CA GLU A 84 7.85 -10.78 -12.59
C GLU A 84 6.70 -9.84 -12.25
N HIS A 85 6.16 -9.14 -13.25
CA HIS A 85 4.99 -8.28 -13.07
C HIS A 85 3.77 -9.13 -12.69
N ARG A 86 3.12 -8.80 -11.57
CA ARG A 86 1.94 -9.51 -11.08
C ARG A 86 0.64 -8.77 -11.43
N ILE A 87 0.58 -7.48 -11.10
CA ILE A 87 -0.62 -6.67 -11.32
C ILE A 87 -0.27 -5.18 -11.34
N THR A 88 -1.07 -4.38 -12.03
CA THR A 88 -1.08 -2.92 -11.85
C THR A 88 -2.48 -2.48 -11.47
N VAL A 89 -2.61 -1.81 -10.33
CA VAL A 89 -3.89 -1.26 -9.85
C VAL A 89 -3.88 0.25 -9.94
N ARG A 90 -5.04 0.83 -10.26
CA ARG A 90 -5.24 2.28 -10.22
C ARG A 90 -5.95 2.65 -8.93
N VAL A 91 -5.28 3.44 -8.09
CA VAL A 91 -5.76 3.86 -6.77
C VAL A 91 -6.05 5.36 -6.80
N ARG A 92 -7.28 5.74 -6.45
CA ARG A 92 -7.65 7.14 -6.26
C ARG A 92 -7.38 7.53 -4.81
N TRP A 93 -6.23 8.14 -4.56
CA TRP A 93 -5.80 8.52 -3.22
C TRP A 93 -6.35 9.88 -2.82
N LYS A 94 -7.16 9.89 -1.76
CA LYS A 94 -7.54 11.10 -1.02
C LYS A 94 -6.56 11.29 0.12
N SER A 95 -5.58 12.17 -0.08
CA SER A 95 -4.72 12.65 1.00
C SER A 95 -5.63 13.10 2.14
N GLN A 96 -5.66 12.31 3.21
CA GLN A 96 -6.26 12.78 4.44
C GLN A 96 -5.36 13.90 4.92
N LYS A 97 -5.89 15.12 5.06
CA LYS A 97 -5.32 16.04 6.04
C LYS A 97 -5.24 15.22 7.32
N VAL A 98 -4.03 15.04 7.85
CA VAL A 98 -3.87 14.47 9.19
C VAL A 98 -4.76 15.35 10.05
N GLY A 99 -5.93 14.83 10.40
CA GLY A 99 -6.72 15.42 11.46
C GLY A 99 -5.79 15.37 12.64
N SER A 100 -5.36 16.54 13.12
CA SER A 100 -4.86 16.68 14.47
C SER A 100 -5.87 15.95 15.32
N VAL A 101 -5.53 14.75 15.80
CA VAL A 101 -6.27 14.16 16.90
C VAL A 101 -6.14 15.22 17.99
N PRO A 102 -7.23 15.86 18.48
CA PRO A 102 -7.09 16.63 19.69
C PRO A 102 -6.61 15.62 20.72
N VAL A 103 -5.37 15.81 21.19
CA VAL A 103 -4.85 15.17 22.39
C VAL A 103 -5.99 15.27 23.39
N GLY A 104 -6.53 14.12 23.78
CA GLY A 104 -7.72 14.04 24.62
C GLY A 104 -7.57 15.04 25.75
N GLU A 105 -8.41 16.05 25.75
CA GLU A 105 -8.55 16.97 26.87
C GLU A 105 -9.03 16.08 28.01
N VAL A 106 -8.11 15.77 28.93
CA VAL A 106 -8.41 15.03 30.15
C VAL A 106 -9.35 15.93 30.93
N GLY A 107 -10.65 15.68 30.77
CA GLY A 107 -11.69 16.40 31.50
C GLY A 107 -11.39 16.35 33.00
N PRO A 108 -11.69 17.44 33.73
CA PRO A 108 -11.35 17.53 35.15
C PRO A 108 -12.02 16.40 35.92
N ARG A 109 -11.20 15.68 36.68
CA ARG A 109 -11.60 14.67 37.67
C ARG A 109 -12.74 15.23 38.53
N THR A 110 -13.95 14.70 38.34
CA THR A 110 -15.06 14.93 39.28
C THR A 110 -14.66 14.36 40.63
N THR A 111 -14.46 15.26 41.60
CA THR A 111 -14.29 14.92 43.01
C THR A 111 -15.69 14.63 43.55
N MET A 112 -15.96 13.38 43.96
CA MET A 112 -17.08 13.11 44.87
C MET A 112 -16.57 13.28 46.29
N GLY A 113 -16.94 14.39 46.94
CA GLY A 113 -17.40 14.35 48.33
C GLY A 113 -18.80 13.70 48.34
N THR A 114 -19.30 13.12 49.43
CA THR A 114 -19.04 13.29 50.86
C THR A 114 -19.53 12.04 51.57
#